data_AF-A0A225WY10-F1
#
_entry.id   AF-A0A225WY10-F1
#
_cell.length_a   1.000
_cell.length_b   1.000
_cell.length_c   1.000
_cell.angle_alpha   90.00
_cell.angle_beta   90.00
_cell.angle_gamma   90.00
#
_symmetry.space_group_name_H-M   'P 1'
#
loop_
_entity.id
_entity.type
_entity.pdbx_description
1 polymer ?
#
loop_
_entity_poly.entity_id
_entity_poly.type
_entity_poly.pdbx_seq_one_letter_code
_entity_poly.pdbx_strand_id
1 'polypeptide(L)'
;MTLTKSKGRPKLRRKQVREAKKLRMEKSVAEAIALVQGTLVPVKCLALVRKTFECYFNMRCLFEPYGSIVECSQYCGAYKETKINRKVKIVFPKPCVTKFIAGIETYRKSLPTEDHSRMLGVTIKKFGAFTEKNLNTMRDWNDEMSALADVSYLCDSMRVFKFSRIFLPSPLNNWTTVDLEACSKRLETVHLKLKLDTRFGRVAVPEVAFFRRSEWLDDSCMKLVMSHLIDQEQDAQGQSRIGCVNPLMQP
;
A
#
# COMPACT_ATOMS: atom_id res chain seq x y z
N MET A 1 32.18 33.46 54.96
CA MET A 1 31.48 32.17 54.80
C MET A 1 29.99 32.40 54.93
N THR A 2 29.23 32.29 53.84
CA THR A 2 27.76 32.22 53.87
C THR A 2 27.30 31.17 52.86
N LEU A 3 27.00 29.97 53.37
CA LEU A 3 26.42 28.86 52.61
C LEU A 3 24.93 29.13 52.35
N THR A 4 24.60 29.65 51.17
CA THR A 4 23.21 29.69 50.69
C THR A 4 22.76 28.29 50.27
N LYS A 5 22.02 27.61 51.15
CA LYS A 5 21.32 26.35 50.84
C LYS A 5 20.30 26.59 49.73
N SER A 6 20.49 25.95 48.56
CA SER A 6 19.49 25.96 47.50
C SER A 6 18.21 25.25 47.98
N LYS A 7 17.10 25.98 48.08
CA LYS A 7 15.79 25.41 48.39
C LYS A 7 15.29 24.69 47.13
N GLY A 8 15.46 23.37 47.09
CA GLY A 8 14.96 22.53 46.00
C GLY A 8 13.47 22.78 45.72
N ARG A 9 13.08 22.71 44.44
CA ARG A 9 11.71 22.95 43.94
C ARG A 9 10.66 22.28 44.85
N PRO A 10 9.55 22.97 45.21
CA PRO A 10 8.54 22.42 46.12
C PRO A 10 7.97 21.10 45.59
N LYS A 11 7.94 20.07 46.45
CA LYS A 11 7.45 18.72 46.12
C LYS A 11 6.05 18.74 45.46
N LEU A 12 5.21 19.69 45.85
CA LEU A 12 3.85 19.86 45.32
C LEU A 12 3.82 20.18 43.81
N ARG A 13 4.66 21.12 43.36
CA ARG A 13 4.74 21.55 41.95
C ARG A 13 5.27 20.43 41.05
N ARG A 14 6.17 19.58 41.55
CA ARG A 14 6.62 18.37 40.83
C ARG A 14 5.52 17.32 40.70
N LYS A 15 4.66 17.18 41.71
CA LYS A 15 3.54 16.23 41.70
C LYS A 15 2.46 16.64 40.69
N GLN A 16 2.09 17.92 40.69
CA GLN A 16 1.14 18.49 39.72
C GLN A 16 1.62 18.38 38.27
N VAL A 17 2.91 18.64 37.99
CA VAL A 17 3.48 18.49 36.64
C VAL A 17 3.47 17.02 36.18
N ARG A 18 3.69 16.07 37.09
CA ARG A 18 3.61 14.63 36.77
C ARG A 18 2.17 14.20 36.47
N GLU A 19 1.20 14.64 37.25
CA GLU A 19 -0.23 14.35 37.02
C GLU A 19 -0.72 14.97 35.70
N ALA A 20 -0.37 16.23 35.42
CA ALA A 20 -0.69 16.87 34.15
C ALA A 20 0.01 16.23 32.95
N LYS A 21 1.21 15.64 33.13
CA LYS A 21 1.87 14.84 32.08
C LYS A 21 1.14 13.51 31.88
N LYS A 22 0.73 12.83 32.96
CA LYS A 22 -0.01 11.57 32.90
C LYS A 22 -1.34 11.72 32.16
N LEU A 23 -2.14 12.72 32.52
CA LEU A 23 -3.40 13.07 31.83
C LEU A 23 -3.22 13.37 30.34
N ARG A 24 -2.17 14.14 29.98
CA ARG A 24 -1.84 14.40 28.57
C ARG A 24 -1.45 13.13 27.82
N MET A 25 -0.70 12.25 28.47
CA MET A 25 -0.31 10.96 27.89
C MET A 25 -1.53 10.05 27.68
N GLU A 26 -2.43 9.98 28.66
CA GLU A 26 -3.66 9.19 28.57
C GLU A 26 -4.56 9.70 27.45
N LYS A 27 -4.72 11.02 27.30
CA LYS A 27 -5.48 11.63 26.19
C LYS A 27 -4.85 11.33 24.83
N SER A 28 -3.53 11.49 24.71
CA SER A 28 -2.80 11.18 23.47
C SER A 28 -2.88 9.70 23.10
N VAL A 29 -2.84 8.80 24.10
CA VAL A 29 -3.03 7.36 23.90
C VAL A 29 -4.46 7.07 23.44
N ALA A 30 -5.47 7.70 24.04
CA ALA A 30 -6.87 7.53 23.65
C ALA A 30 -7.13 8.04 22.21
N GLU A 31 -6.58 9.20 21.84
CA GLU A 31 -6.66 9.75 20.48
C GLU A 31 -5.94 8.84 19.46
N ALA A 32 -4.74 8.35 19.78
CA ALA A 32 -4.02 7.40 18.93
C ALA A 32 -4.80 6.08 18.76
N ILE A 33 -5.45 5.60 19.83
CA ILE A 33 -6.32 4.42 19.78
C ILE A 33 -7.52 4.69 18.86
N ALA A 34 -8.21 5.82 19.01
CA ALA A 34 -9.35 6.19 18.17
C ALA A 34 -8.96 6.34 16.68
N LEU A 35 -7.78 6.88 16.40
CA LEU A 35 -7.27 7.03 15.03
C LEU A 35 -6.94 5.68 14.38
N VAL A 36 -6.36 4.75 15.15
CA VAL A 36 -6.15 3.36 14.70
C VAL A 36 -7.48 2.64 14.49
N GLN A 37 -8.51 2.93 15.31
CA GLN A 37 -9.85 2.35 15.17
C GLN A 37 -10.57 2.80 13.90
N GLY A 38 -10.44 4.08 13.52
CA GLY A 38 -10.99 4.61 12.27
C GLY A 38 -10.32 4.06 11.00
N THR A 39 -9.22 3.33 11.13
CA THR A 39 -8.42 2.81 10.01
C THR A 39 -8.41 1.27 9.91
N LEU A 40 -9.16 0.57 10.78
CA LEU A 40 -9.33 -0.89 10.67
C LEU A 40 -10.33 -1.23 9.58
N VAL A 41 -9.92 -2.07 8.63
CA VAL A 41 -10.78 -2.45 7.51
C VAL A 41 -11.33 -3.85 7.74
N PRO A 42 -12.67 -4.02 7.79
CA PRO A 42 -13.28 -5.33 7.94
C PRO A 42 -13.19 -6.13 6.64
N VAL A 43 -12.95 -7.43 6.76
CA VAL A 43 -12.87 -8.37 5.64
C VAL A 43 -13.61 -9.67 5.97
N LYS A 44 -14.15 -10.36 4.96
CA LYS A 44 -14.82 -11.67 5.15
C LYS A 44 -13.92 -12.68 5.86
N CYS A 45 -12.71 -12.89 5.34
CA CYS A 45 -11.61 -13.56 6.04
C CYS A 45 -10.28 -13.36 5.27
N LEU A 46 -9.15 -13.38 5.99
CA LEU A 46 -7.82 -13.27 5.35
C LEU A 46 -7.49 -14.44 4.40
N ALA A 47 -8.06 -15.63 4.62
CA ALA A 47 -7.86 -16.76 3.72
C ALA A 47 -8.47 -16.48 2.34
N LEU A 48 -9.65 -15.85 2.31
CA LEU A 48 -10.28 -15.43 1.06
C LEU A 48 -9.48 -14.30 0.40
N VAL A 49 -9.03 -13.31 1.18
CA VAL A 49 -8.16 -12.23 0.68
C VAL A 49 -6.93 -12.82 -0.03
N ARG A 50 -6.25 -13.79 0.61
CA ARG A 50 -5.10 -14.47 0.01
C ARG A 50 -5.48 -15.17 -1.30
N LYS A 51 -6.58 -15.93 -1.31
CA LYS A 51 -7.06 -16.60 -2.52
C LYS A 51 -7.39 -15.60 -3.62
N THR A 52 -8.01 -14.46 -3.30
CA THR A 52 -8.31 -13.39 -4.27
C THR A 52 -7.04 -12.80 -4.87
N PHE A 53 -5.96 -12.69 -4.10
CA PHE A 53 -4.66 -12.24 -4.60
C PHE A 53 -3.89 -13.31 -5.37
N GLU A 54 -4.13 -14.59 -5.10
CA GLU A 54 -3.60 -15.72 -5.87
C GLU A 54 -4.38 -15.91 -7.20
N CYS A 55 -5.65 -15.53 -7.22
CA CYS A 55 -6.50 -15.52 -8.40
C CYS A 55 -6.48 -14.15 -9.11
N TYR A 56 -7.09 -14.07 -10.29
CA TYR A 56 -7.14 -12.89 -11.16
C TYR A 56 -7.64 -11.62 -10.43
N PHE A 57 -6.73 -10.87 -9.79
CA PHE A 57 -7.01 -9.65 -9.04
C PHE A 57 -7.13 -8.44 -9.98
N ASN A 58 -8.35 -7.90 -10.12
CA ASN A 58 -8.68 -6.73 -10.91
C ASN A 58 -9.75 -5.87 -10.19
N MET A 59 -10.16 -4.75 -10.81
CA MET A 59 -11.15 -3.85 -10.20
C MET A 59 -12.53 -4.47 -9.96
N ARG A 60 -12.93 -5.46 -10.77
CA ARG A 60 -14.25 -6.10 -10.62
C ARG A 60 -14.33 -7.06 -9.44
N CYS A 61 -13.19 -7.55 -8.93
CA CYS A 61 -13.14 -8.52 -7.84
C CYS A 61 -13.59 -7.98 -6.46
N LEU A 62 -13.86 -6.67 -6.33
CA LEU A 62 -14.12 -6.02 -5.04
C LEU A 62 -15.58 -5.69 -4.72
N PHE A 63 -16.54 -5.88 -5.62
CA PHE A 63 -17.90 -5.43 -5.34
C PHE A 63 -18.73 -6.30 -4.38
N GLU A 64 -18.18 -7.39 -3.81
CA GLU A 64 -18.96 -8.36 -3.03
C GLU A 64 -18.63 -8.58 -1.52
N PRO A 65 -17.61 -7.97 -0.86
CA PRO A 65 -17.41 -8.31 0.56
C PRO A 65 -16.91 -7.22 1.54
N TYR A 66 -17.58 -6.09 1.76
CA TYR A 66 -17.11 -5.14 2.81
C TYR A 66 -18.24 -4.61 3.71
N GLY A 67 -18.17 -4.91 5.01
CA GLY A 67 -19.13 -4.47 6.03
C GLY A 67 -18.48 -4.21 7.40
N SER A 68 -18.79 -3.03 7.98
CA SER A 68 -18.63 -2.47 9.35
C SER A 68 -17.38 -2.74 10.22
N ILE A 69 -16.89 -1.63 10.80
CA ILE A 69 -15.66 -1.40 11.61
C ILE A 69 -15.77 -2.00 13.04
N VAL A 70 -14.66 -2.49 13.63
CA VAL A 70 -14.59 -2.96 15.04
C VAL A 70 -13.31 -2.46 15.75
N GLU A 71 -13.48 -1.98 17.00
CA GLU A 71 -12.50 -1.32 17.88
C GLU A 71 -11.24 -2.11 18.29
N CYS A 72 -10.08 -1.44 18.35
CA CYS A 72 -8.81 -1.98 18.89
C CYS A 72 -8.26 -1.26 20.10
N SER A 73 -7.68 -1.98 21.08
CA SER A 73 -6.85 -1.40 22.13
C SER A 73 -5.65 -2.29 22.52
N GLN A 74 -4.45 -1.81 22.20
CA GLN A 74 -3.15 -1.90 22.89
C GLN A 74 -2.57 -3.22 23.48
N TYR A 75 -1.28 -3.44 23.16
CA TYR A 75 -0.22 -4.34 23.70
C TYR A 75 0.07 -5.66 22.95
N CYS A 76 1.38 -5.85 22.70
CA CYS A 76 2.05 -6.88 21.90
C CYS A 76 2.81 -7.87 22.79
N GLY A 77 2.62 -9.17 22.57
CA GLY A 77 3.47 -10.23 23.12
C GLY A 77 3.75 -11.32 22.08
N ALA A 78 4.98 -11.86 22.09
CA ALA A 78 5.35 -13.03 21.28
C ALA A 78 4.60 -14.26 21.79
N TYR A 79 4.00 -15.02 20.88
CA TYR A 79 3.09 -16.11 21.22
C TYR A 79 3.69 -17.49 20.90
N LYS A 80 3.56 -18.43 21.85
CA LYS A 80 3.72 -19.88 21.61
C LYS A 80 2.34 -20.53 21.52
N GLU A 81 2.20 -21.40 20.53
CA GLU A 81 0.98 -22.05 20.03
C GLU A 81 -0.06 -22.41 21.10
N THR A 82 -1.33 -22.05 20.86
CA THR A 82 -2.57 -22.69 21.39
C THR A 82 -3.90 -21.97 21.05
N LYS A 83 -3.95 -20.75 20.51
CA LYS A 83 -5.21 -20.07 20.09
C LYS A 83 -5.00 -19.17 18.86
N ILE A 84 -4.69 -19.79 17.72
CA ILE A 84 -4.65 -19.08 16.43
C ILE A 84 -6.08 -18.72 16.05
N ASN A 85 -6.32 -17.43 15.78
CA ASN A 85 -7.61 -16.97 15.31
C ASN A 85 -7.85 -17.48 13.88
N ARG A 86 -8.58 -18.59 13.72
CA ARG A 86 -8.76 -19.28 12.42
C ARG A 86 -9.59 -18.48 11.41
N LYS A 87 -10.35 -17.47 11.86
CA LYS A 87 -11.13 -16.57 11.00
C LYS A 87 -10.82 -15.12 11.36
N VAL A 88 -9.66 -14.64 10.91
CA VAL A 88 -9.32 -13.21 11.00
C VAL A 88 -10.19 -12.41 10.05
N LYS A 89 -10.97 -11.47 10.59
CA LYS A 89 -11.96 -10.64 9.87
C LYS A 89 -11.60 -9.16 9.80
N ILE A 90 -10.37 -8.81 10.15
CA ILE A 90 -9.91 -7.42 10.17
C ILE A 90 -8.55 -7.32 9.48
N VAL A 91 -8.28 -6.18 8.87
CA VAL A 91 -6.96 -5.79 8.37
C VAL A 91 -6.49 -4.58 9.16
N PHE A 92 -5.29 -4.68 9.73
CA PHE A 92 -4.64 -3.56 10.40
C PHE A 92 -4.04 -2.59 9.37
N PRO A 93 -3.95 -1.28 9.70
CA PRO A 93 -3.31 -0.30 8.84
C PRO A 93 -1.85 -0.67 8.55
N LYS A 94 -1.36 -0.38 7.34
CA LYS A 94 0.02 -0.65 6.91
C LYS A 94 1.08 -0.25 7.96
N PRO A 95 1.06 0.95 8.57
CA PRO A 95 2.06 1.33 9.57
C PRO A 95 2.08 0.43 10.82
N CYS A 96 0.92 -0.09 11.23
CA CYS A 96 0.81 -1.03 12.34
C CYS A 96 1.37 -2.39 11.95
N VAL A 97 0.97 -2.91 10.78
CA VAL A 97 1.43 -4.20 10.26
C VAL A 97 2.95 -4.21 10.09
N THR A 98 3.53 -3.15 9.53
CA THR A 98 4.98 -3.01 9.37
C THR A 98 5.72 -3.06 10.71
N LYS A 99 5.18 -2.41 11.75
CA LYS A 99 5.77 -2.47 13.10
C LYS A 99 5.69 -3.88 13.70
N PHE A 100 4.60 -4.61 13.47
CA PHE A 100 4.45 -5.98 13.94
C PHE A 100 5.46 -6.93 13.26
N ILE A 101 5.61 -6.82 11.93
CA ILE A 101 6.58 -7.60 11.16
C ILE A 101 8.01 -7.30 11.63
N ALA A 102 8.38 -6.01 11.74
CA ALA A 102 9.69 -5.62 12.24
C ALA A 102 9.96 -6.12 13.68
N GLY A 103 8.93 -6.13 14.53
CA GLY A 103 9.01 -6.70 15.88
C GLY A 103 9.30 -8.19 15.87
N ILE A 104 8.65 -8.95 14.98
CA ILE A 104 8.91 -10.39 14.77
C ILE A 104 10.36 -10.61 14.33
N GLU A 105 10.84 -9.84 13.34
CA GLU A 105 12.21 -9.96 12.83
C GLU A 105 13.25 -9.64 13.90
N THR A 106 12.99 -8.62 14.71
CA THR A 106 13.87 -8.25 15.83
C THR A 106 13.94 -9.37 16.86
N TYR A 107 12.79 -9.96 17.22
CA TYR A 107 12.74 -11.09 18.13
C TYR A 107 13.43 -12.33 17.55
N ARG A 108 13.22 -12.62 16.26
CA ARG A 108 13.87 -13.73 15.56
C ARG A 108 15.40 -13.62 15.63
N LYS A 109 15.96 -12.43 15.39
CA LYS A 109 17.40 -12.16 15.49
C LYS A 109 17.97 -12.33 16.91
N SER A 110 17.12 -12.26 17.93
CA SER A 110 17.54 -12.48 19.33
C SER A 110 17.55 -13.96 19.74
N LEU A 111 17.00 -14.85 18.91
CA LEU A 111 16.99 -16.30 19.16
C LEU A 111 18.27 -16.96 18.65
N PRO A 112 18.65 -18.15 19.16
CA PRO A 112 19.69 -18.98 18.56
C PRO A 112 19.37 -19.33 17.09
N THR A 113 20.39 -19.55 16.27
CA THR A 113 20.24 -19.79 14.82
C THR A 113 19.33 -20.97 14.48
N GLU A 114 19.36 -22.03 15.30
CA GLU A 114 18.52 -23.23 15.16
C GLU A 114 17.02 -22.95 15.31
N ASP A 115 16.66 -21.85 15.98
CA ASP A 115 15.27 -21.46 16.27
C ASP A 115 14.69 -20.49 15.24
N HIS A 116 15.45 -20.09 14.21
CA HIS A 116 15.00 -19.13 13.20
C HIS A 116 13.86 -19.65 12.31
N SER A 117 13.72 -20.97 12.21
CA SER A 117 12.64 -21.64 11.46
C SER A 117 11.31 -21.69 12.21
N ARG A 118 11.29 -21.31 13.49
CA ARG A 118 10.06 -21.35 14.31
C ARG A 118 9.02 -20.37 13.79
N MET A 119 7.77 -20.83 13.74
CA MET A 119 6.63 -20.00 13.39
C MET A 119 6.42 -18.93 14.49
N LEU A 120 6.56 -17.66 14.11
CA LEU A 120 6.36 -16.52 15.02
C LEU A 120 5.04 -15.80 14.73
N GLY A 121 4.60 -15.04 15.71
CA GLY A 121 3.37 -14.27 15.63
C GLY A 121 3.27 -13.23 16.73
N VAL A 122 2.27 -12.36 16.59
CA VAL A 122 1.97 -11.28 17.55
C VAL A 122 0.61 -11.56 18.17
N THR A 123 0.55 -11.53 19.50
CA THR A 123 -0.72 -11.43 20.22
C THR A 123 -1.05 -9.97 20.45
N ILE A 124 -2.24 -9.56 20.00
CA ILE A 124 -2.78 -8.23 20.20
C ILE A 124 -3.95 -8.34 21.17
N LYS A 125 -3.88 -7.57 22.26
CA LYS A 125 -4.97 -7.51 23.24
C LYS A 125 -6.29 -7.16 22.54
N LYS A 126 -7.36 -7.87 22.91
CA LYS A 126 -8.71 -7.84 22.31
C LYS A 126 -8.90 -8.52 20.94
N PHE A 127 -7.84 -8.81 20.17
CA PHE A 127 -7.97 -9.46 18.85
C PHE A 127 -7.41 -10.86 18.76
N GLY A 128 -6.61 -11.24 19.75
CA GLY A 128 -5.97 -12.55 19.82
C GLY A 128 -4.66 -12.61 19.05
N ALA A 129 -4.26 -13.83 18.68
CA ALA A 129 -2.98 -14.12 18.08
C ALA A 129 -3.04 -14.10 16.55
N PHE A 130 -2.05 -13.46 15.95
CA PHE A 130 -1.82 -13.36 14.51
C PHE A 130 -0.48 -13.99 14.16
N THR A 131 -0.49 -14.91 13.21
CA THR A 131 0.75 -15.47 12.66
C THR A 131 1.44 -14.43 11.77
N GLU A 132 2.75 -14.58 11.57
CA GLU A 132 3.50 -13.80 10.57
C GLU A 132 2.84 -13.88 9.18
N LYS A 133 2.33 -15.06 8.80
CA LYS A 133 1.57 -15.25 7.56
C LYS A 133 0.32 -14.35 7.48
N ASN A 134 -0.41 -14.16 8.58
CA ASN A 134 -1.56 -13.26 8.62
C ASN A 134 -1.12 -11.80 8.44
N LEU A 135 -0.04 -11.40 9.11
CA LEU A 135 0.51 -10.05 9.02
C LEU A 135 1.01 -9.73 7.62
N ASN A 136 1.72 -10.66 6.97
CA ASN A 136 2.13 -10.50 5.57
C ASN A 136 0.92 -10.34 4.65
N THR A 137 -0.12 -11.18 4.81
CA THR A 137 -1.36 -11.02 4.02
C THR A 137 -2.04 -9.67 4.24
N MET A 138 -2.00 -9.12 5.45
CA MET A 138 -2.52 -7.77 5.71
C MET A 138 -1.67 -6.67 5.07
N ARG A 139 -0.34 -6.81 5.06
CA ARG A 139 0.56 -5.87 4.37
C ARG A 139 0.28 -5.90 2.87
N ASP A 140 0.28 -7.10 2.28
CA ASP A 140 0.01 -7.29 0.86
C ASP A 140 -1.38 -6.72 0.52
N TRP A 141 -2.38 -6.88 1.39
CA TRP A 141 -3.68 -6.24 1.21
C TRP A 141 -3.60 -4.71 1.14
N ASN A 142 -2.84 -4.06 2.02
CA ASN A 142 -2.71 -2.60 1.98
C ASN A 142 -2.01 -2.14 0.70
N ASP A 143 -1.00 -2.89 0.23
CA ASP A 143 -0.25 -2.57 -0.99
C ASP A 143 -1.13 -2.71 -2.24
N GLU A 144 -1.83 -3.83 -2.36
CA GLU A 144 -2.74 -4.13 -3.48
C GLU A 144 -3.94 -3.18 -3.54
N MET A 145 -4.49 -2.80 -2.38
CA MET A 145 -5.59 -1.83 -2.32
C MET A 145 -5.15 -0.42 -2.68
N SER A 146 -3.90 -0.04 -2.37
CA SER A 146 -3.34 1.23 -2.83
C SER A 146 -3.24 1.25 -4.35
N ALA A 147 -2.62 0.22 -4.94
CA ALA A 147 -2.49 0.08 -6.38
C ALA A 147 -3.86 0.10 -7.10
N LEU A 148 -4.84 -0.60 -6.54
CA LEU A 148 -6.21 -0.59 -7.03
C LEU A 148 -6.84 0.81 -7.01
N ALA A 149 -6.71 1.54 -5.89
CA ALA A 149 -7.24 2.88 -5.77
C ALA A 149 -6.60 3.81 -6.81
N ASP A 150 -5.30 3.66 -7.04
CA ASP A 150 -4.58 4.46 -8.01
C ASP A 150 -5.05 4.22 -9.45
N VAL A 151 -5.23 2.95 -9.84
CA VAL A 151 -5.75 2.58 -11.16
C VAL A 151 -7.24 2.93 -11.31
N SER A 152 -8.05 2.83 -10.26
CA SER A 152 -9.45 3.29 -10.28
C SER A 152 -9.54 4.78 -10.54
N TYR A 153 -8.70 5.58 -9.87
CA TYR A 153 -8.68 7.02 -10.10
C TYR A 153 -8.25 7.36 -11.53
N LEU A 154 -7.32 6.61 -12.12
CA LEU A 154 -6.98 6.75 -13.54
C LEU A 154 -8.20 6.46 -14.42
N CYS A 155 -8.90 5.34 -14.21
CA CYS A 155 -10.11 5.01 -14.94
C CYS A 155 -11.14 6.15 -14.87
N ASP A 156 -11.43 6.65 -13.68
CA ASP A 156 -12.37 7.77 -13.50
C ASP A 156 -11.88 9.05 -14.19
N SER A 157 -10.57 9.31 -14.16
CA SER A 157 -9.97 10.42 -14.89
C SER A 157 -10.14 10.29 -16.40
N MET A 158 -9.97 9.09 -16.97
CA MET A 158 -10.16 8.83 -18.40
C MET A 158 -11.60 9.12 -18.85
N ARG A 159 -12.59 8.75 -18.04
CA ARG A 159 -14.02 8.98 -18.33
C ARG A 159 -14.39 10.46 -18.42
N VAL A 160 -13.69 11.30 -17.65
CA VAL A 160 -13.94 12.76 -17.61
C VAL A 160 -13.06 13.53 -18.59
N PHE A 161 -11.98 12.92 -19.08
CA PHE A 161 -11.04 13.57 -19.97
C PHE A 161 -11.64 13.80 -21.37
N LYS A 162 -11.42 14.98 -21.93
CA LYS A 162 -11.86 15.35 -23.28
C LYS A 162 -10.73 16.04 -24.02
N PHE A 163 -10.37 15.52 -25.19
CA PHE A 163 -9.34 16.10 -26.07
C PHE A 163 -9.79 17.40 -26.77
N SER A 164 -11.05 17.82 -26.59
CA SER A 164 -11.64 19.03 -27.18
C SER A 164 -10.86 20.35 -26.98
N ARG A 165 -9.89 20.39 -26.06
CA ARG A 165 -9.07 21.59 -25.76
C ARG A 165 -7.64 21.54 -26.33
N ILE A 166 -7.24 20.43 -26.96
CA ILE A 166 -5.88 20.25 -27.46
C ILE A 166 -5.95 20.08 -28.98
N PHE A 167 -5.35 21.02 -29.71
CA PHE A 167 -5.14 20.86 -31.14
C PHE A 167 -3.89 20.02 -31.36
N LEU A 168 -4.06 18.80 -31.88
CA LEU A 168 -2.95 17.93 -32.24
C LEU A 168 -2.74 17.99 -33.76
N PRO A 169 -1.53 18.34 -34.24
CA PRO A 169 -1.23 18.33 -35.68
C PRO A 169 -1.22 16.89 -36.22
N SER A 170 -1.45 16.73 -37.52
CA SER A 170 -1.26 15.44 -38.20
C SER A 170 0.18 14.93 -38.01
N PRO A 171 0.40 13.63 -37.71
CA PRO A 171 -0.58 12.54 -37.66
C PRO A 171 -1.21 12.30 -36.26
N LEU A 172 -0.92 13.15 -35.28
CA LEU A 172 -1.37 12.98 -33.89
C LEU A 172 -2.86 13.34 -33.67
N ASN A 173 -3.52 13.93 -34.66
CA ASN A 173 -4.95 14.20 -34.60
C ASN A 173 -5.82 12.94 -34.48
N ASN A 174 -5.33 11.77 -34.93
CA ASN A 174 -6.02 10.48 -34.78
C ASN A 174 -6.25 10.08 -33.31
N TRP A 175 -5.50 10.66 -32.37
CA TRP A 175 -5.68 10.43 -30.94
C TRP A 175 -6.91 11.14 -30.36
N THR A 176 -7.46 12.13 -31.06
CA THR A 176 -8.66 12.86 -30.61
C THR A 176 -9.95 12.04 -30.73
N THR A 177 -9.94 10.95 -31.51
CA THR A 177 -11.08 10.06 -31.73
C THR A 177 -11.04 8.79 -30.87
N VAL A 178 -10.08 8.67 -29.95
CA VAL A 178 -9.97 7.50 -29.06
C VAL A 178 -11.14 7.47 -28.07
N ASP A 179 -11.83 6.34 -28.03
CA ASP A 179 -12.89 6.08 -27.05
C ASP A 179 -12.28 5.77 -25.66
N LEU A 180 -12.06 6.83 -24.88
CA LEU A 180 -11.52 6.73 -23.53
C LEU A 180 -12.42 5.96 -22.56
N GLU A 181 -13.74 5.94 -22.79
CA GLU A 181 -14.68 5.16 -21.98
C GLU A 181 -14.47 3.65 -22.20
N ALA A 182 -14.36 3.23 -23.46
CA ALA A 182 -14.04 1.85 -23.80
C ALA A 182 -12.65 1.44 -23.28
N CYS A 183 -11.65 2.32 -23.37
CA CYS A 183 -10.33 2.08 -22.79
C CYS A 183 -10.38 1.92 -21.26
N SER A 184 -11.14 2.77 -20.57
CA SER A 184 -11.33 2.66 -19.11
C SER A 184 -11.96 1.33 -18.72
N LYS A 185 -13.03 0.90 -19.42
CA LYS A 185 -13.69 -0.39 -19.17
C LYS A 185 -12.77 -1.59 -19.39
N ARG A 186 -11.88 -1.51 -20.40
CA ARG A 186 -10.86 -2.54 -20.62
C ARG A 186 -9.86 -2.58 -19.45
N LEU A 187 -9.40 -1.41 -18.99
CA LEU A 187 -8.43 -1.32 -17.90
C LEU A 187 -8.95 -1.92 -16.59
N GLU A 188 -10.24 -1.77 -16.27
CA GLU A 188 -10.88 -2.40 -15.10
C GLU A 188 -10.77 -3.93 -15.05
N THR A 189 -10.62 -4.57 -16.20
CA THR A 189 -10.52 -6.03 -16.30
C THR A 189 -9.09 -6.53 -16.19
N VAL A 190 -8.09 -5.67 -16.37
CA VAL A 190 -6.68 -6.05 -16.39
C VAL A 190 -6.25 -6.55 -15.00
N HIS A 191 -5.51 -7.67 -15.00
CA HIS A 191 -4.94 -8.20 -13.77
C HIS A 191 -3.82 -7.29 -13.26
N LEU A 192 -3.96 -6.73 -12.05
CA LEU A 192 -3.03 -5.74 -11.50
C LEU A 192 -1.63 -6.30 -11.18
N LYS A 193 -1.48 -7.62 -11.07
CA LYS A 193 -0.16 -8.25 -10.88
C LYS A 193 0.58 -8.52 -12.19
N LEU A 194 -0.08 -8.29 -13.32
CA LEU A 194 0.55 -8.48 -14.62
C LEU A 194 1.67 -7.46 -14.81
N LYS A 195 2.69 -7.88 -15.56
CA LYS A 195 3.75 -7.01 -16.03
C LYS A 195 3.66 -6.92 -17.53
N LEU A 196 3.67 -5.70 -18.05
CA LEU A 196 3.71 -5.40 -19.46
C LEU A 196 5.16 -5.51 -19.92
N ASP A 197 5.42 -6.39 -20.89
CA ASP A 197 6.71 -6.44 -21.55
C ASP A 197 6.85 -5.22 -22.46
N THR A 198 7.93 -4.46 -22.27
CA THR A 198 8.32 -3.34 -23.14
C THR A 198 9.72 -3.60 -23.67
N ARG A 199 10.13 -2.88 -24.73
CA ARG A 199 11.50 -2.92 -25.23
C ARG A 199 12.56 -2.51 -24.21
N PHE A 200 12.16 -1.87 -23.12
CA PHE A 200 13.03 -1.36 -22.05
C PHE A 200 12.89 -2.13 -20.73
N GLY A 201 12.27 -3.32 -20.80
CA GLY A 201 12.02 -4.19 -19.65
C GLY A 201 10.56 -4.20 -19.21
N ARG A 202 10.30 -4.94 -18.13
CA ARG A 202 8.93 -5.14 -17.61
C ARG A 202 8.45 -3.96 -16.79
N VAL A 203 7.24 -3.50 -17.06
CA VAL A 203 6.53 -2.44 -16.33
C VAL A 203 5.32 -3.05 -15.63
N ALA A 204 5.13 -2.78 -14.33
CA ALA A 204 3.98 -3.32 -13.62
C ALA A 204 2.69 -2.56 -14.02
N VAL A 205 1.56 -3.26 -14.14
CA VAL A 205 0.29 -2.61 -14.51
C VAL A 205 -0.07 -1.41 -13.63
N PRO A 206 0.11 -1.42 -12.29
CA PRO A 206 -0.24 -0.26 -11.46
C PRO A 206 0.57 1.00 -11.80
N GLU A 207 1.75 0.87 -12.41
CA GLU A 207 2.58 2.01 -12.83
C GLU A 207 1.92 2.79 -13.98
N VAL A 208 0.93 2.23 -14.69
CA VAL A 208 0.13 3.01 -15.64
C VAL A 208 -0.68 4.11 -14.96
N ALA A 209 -0.96 3.99 -13.66
CA ALA A 209 -1.72 4.99 -12.90
C ALA A 209 -1.06 6.37 -12.92
N PHE A 210 0.25 6.48 -13.16
CA PHE A 210 0.96 7.74 -13.29
C PHE A 210 0.55 8.56 -14.53
N PHE A 211 -0.16 7.98 -15.51
CA PHE A 211 -0.81 8.73 -16.60
C PHE A 211 -2.05 9.54 -16.16
N ARG A 212 -2.30 9.67 -14.86
CA ARG A 212 -3.38 10.49 -14.30
C ARG A 212 -2.96 11.95 -14.13
N ARG A 213 -3.95 12.82 -13.92
CA ARG A 213 -3.71 14.25 -13.66
C ARG A 213 -2.91 14.46 -12.37
N SER A 214 -2.03 15.46 -12.40
CA SER A 214 -1.27 15.95 -11.25
C SER A 214 -0.22 14.99 -10.68
N GLU A 215 0.14 13.94 -11.43
CA GLU A 215 1.32 13.12 -11.14
C GLU A 215 2.46 13.46 -12.09
N TRP A 216 3.70 13.31 -11.61
CA TRP A 216 4.87 13.35 -12.47
C TRP A 216 5.00 12.01 -13.20
N LEU A 217 5.21 12.05 -14.51
CA LEU A 217 5.47 10.85 -15.29
C LEU A 217 6.82 10.27 -14.86
N ASP A 218 6.81 8.99 -14.51
CA ASP A 218 7.99 8.26 -14.09
C ASP A 218 8.66 7.53 -15.27
N ASP A 219 9.78 6.86 -14.99
CA ASP A 219 10.52 6.09 -16.01
C ASP A 219 9.65 5.00 -16.62
N SER A 220 8.72 4.42 -15.87
CA SER A 220 7.82 3.38 -16.35
C SER A 220 6.81 3.91 -17.36
N CYS A 221 6.26 5.10 -17.14
CA CYS A 221 5.48 5.82 -18.15
C CYS A 221 6.30 6.03 -19.43
N MET A 222 7.54 6.49 -19.29
CA MET A 222 8.41 6.74 -20.44
C MET A 222 8.70 5.45 -21.21
N LYS A 223 9.02 4.34 -20.52
CA LYS A 223 9.20 3.02 -21.16
C LYS A 223 7.98 2.59 -21.96
N LEU A 224 6.79 2.78 -21.41
CA LEU A 224 5.52 2.42 -22.08
C LEU A 224 5.30 3.27 -23.34
N VAL A 225 5.42 4.59 -23.23
CA VAL A 225 5.20 5.49 -24.38
C VAL A 225 6.24 5.22 -25.47
N MET A 226 7.53 5.17 -25.12
CA MET A 226 8.58 4.95 -26.10
C MET A 226 8.46 3.58 -26.75
N SER A 227 8.21 2.51 -25.99
CA SER A 227 8.01 1.18 -26.58
C SER A 227 6.84 1.19 -27.56
N HIS A 228 5.72 1.82 -27.18
CA HIS A 228 4.56 1.95 -28.06
C HIS A 228 4.89 2.70 -29.35
N LEU A 229 5.58 3.84 -29.27
CA LEU A 229 5.96 4.63 -30.46
C LEU A 229 6.89 3.85 -31.40
N ILE A 230 7.88 3.14 -30.86
CA ILE A 230 8.81 2.28 -31.62
C ILE A 230 8.05 1.15 -32.31
N ASP A 231 7.04 0.57 -31.64
CA ASP A 231 6.24 -0.53 -32.19
C ASP A 231 5.26 -0.07 -33.29
N GLN A 232 4.82 1.20 -33.26
CA GLN A 232 4.00 1.78 -34.33
C GLN A 232 4.81 2.13 -35.58
N GLU A 233 6.08 2.49 -35.43
CA GLU A 233 6.94 2.97 -36.52
C GLU A 233 7.89 1.87 -37.02
N GLN A 234 7.31 0.78 -37.49
CA GLN A 234 8.04 -0.33 -38.11
C GLN A 234 8.07 -0.19 -39.64
N ASP A 235 9.15 -0.64 -40.27
CA ASP A 235 9.24 -0.79 -41.72
C ASP A 235 8.50 -2.03 -42.22
N ALA A 236 8.53 -2.24 -43.54
CA ALA A 236 7.87 -3.39 -44.17
C ALA A 236 8.48 -4.74 -43.74
N GLN A 237 9.64 -4.73 -43.09
CA GLN A 237 10.36 -5.87 -42.58
C GLN A 237 10.19 -6.04 -41.05
N GLY A 238 9.37 -5.19 -40.41
CA GLY A 238 9.12 -5.22 -38.97
C GLY A 238 10.25 -4.62 -38.12
N GLN A 239 11.24 -3.99 -38.75
CA GLN A 239 12.31 -3.29 -38.03
C GLN A 239 11.84 -1.88 -37.66
N SER A 240 12.16 -1.46 -36.42
CA SER A 240 11.84 -0.09 -36.01
C SER A 240 12.63 0.92 -36.84
N ARG A 241 11.93 1.93 -37.34
CA ARG A 241 12.50 3.10 -38.00
C ARG A 241 13.01 4.15 -37.02
N ILE A 242 12.68 4.01 -35.74
CA ILE A 242 13.06 4.91 -34.67
C ILE A 242 14.04 4.21 -33.72
N GLY A 243 15.20 4.83 -33.52
CA GLY A 243 16.11 4.47 -32.43
C GLY A 243 15.75 5.24 -31.16
N CYS A 244 15.64 4.54 -30.03
CA CYS A 244 15.44 5.17 -28.73
C CYS A 244 16.43 4.61 -27.71
N VAL A 245 16.91 5.49 -26.83
CA VAL A 245 17.79 5.12 -25.71
C VAL A 245 16.94 5.00 -24.46
N ASN A 246 17.14 3.92 -23.69
CA ASN A 246 16.46 3.74 -22.42
C ASN A 246 16.88 4.86 -21.45
N PRO A 247 15.94 5.60 -20.82
CA PRO A 247 16.26 6.67 -19.87
C PRO A 247 17.06 6.17 -18.65
N LEU A 248 17.05 4.85 -18.38
CA LEU A 248 17.80 4.23 -17.30
C LEU A 248 19.18 3.69 -17.71
N MET A 249 19.58 3.79 -18.98
CA MET A 249 20.95 3.44 -19.38
C MET A 249 21.87 4.59 -18.95
N GLN A 250 22.73 4.34 -17.98
CA GLN A 250 23.94 5.16 -17.84
C GLN A 250 24.91 4.78 -18.97
N PRO A 251 25.59 5.77 -19.59
CA PRO A 251 26.54 5.54 -20.67
C PRO A 251 27.72 4.66 -20.25
#